data_AF-A0A9Q0NX28-F1
#
_entry.id   AF-A0A9Q0NX28-F1
#
_cell.length_a   1.000
_cell.length_b   1.000
_cell.length_c   1.000
_cell.angle_alpha   90.00
_cell.angle_beta   90.00
_cell.angle_gamma   90.00
#
_symmetry.space_group_name_H-M   'P 1'
#
loop_
_entity.id
_entity.type
_entity.pdbx_description
1 polymer ?
#
loop_
_entity_poly.entity_id
_entity_poly.type
_entity_poly.pdbx_seq_one_letter_code
_entity_poly.pdbx_strand_id
1 'polypeptide(L)'
;MKLGSSIGPVHLDVISDGFDEQGFPKGGSSELYLENLEAAGSKTLAELIVKYRSTPYPIDCVIYEPFLHWALDVAKDSGVMGAAFFTQPCVVDYIYYNIQHGLLSLPITLAPVSIPGLPLLESRDMPSFIGVPGSYPAYFKMLLDQFSNTDRVDYILINTFYKLEAELILMQIISDKTKALGRIAPDPPLIP
;
A
#
# COMPACT_ATOMS: atom_id res chain seq x y z
N MET A 1 -24.47 -3.65 -4.45
CA MET A 1 -24.23 -3.07 -5.80
C MET A 1 -23.73 -4.19 -6.73
N LYS A 2 -24.37 -4.44 -7.88
CA LYS A 2 -23.90 -5.45 -8.86
C LYS A 2 -23.17 -4.74 -10.00
N LEU A 3 -21.86 -4.54 -9.87
CA LEU A 3 -21.00 -4.11 -10.98
C LEU A 3 -20.45 -5.36 -11.67
N GLY A 4 -21.24 -5.92 -12.58
CA GLY A 4 -20.78 -6.96 -13.49
C GLY A 4 -20.44 -6.33 -14.83
N SER A 5 -19.25 -5.74 -14.95
CA SER A 5 -18.75 -5.30 -16.25
C SER A 5 -17.24 -5.56 -16.32
N SER A 6 -16.83 -6.58 -17.07
CA SER A 6 -15.43 -6.71 -17.47
C SER A 6 -15.03 -5.49 -18.31
N ILE A 7 -13.81 -4.98 -18.12
CA ILE A 7 -13.22 -3.92 -18.94
C ILE A 7 -12.12 -4.56 -19.80
N GLY A 8 -12.44 -4.85 -21.06
CA GLY A 8 -11.54 -5.62 -21.93
C GLY A 8 -11.21 -6.99 -21.31
N PRO A 9 -9.93 -7.36 -21.15
CA PRO A 9 -9.53 -8.63 -20.53
C PRO A 9 -9.62 -8.62 -18.99
N VAL A 10 -9.97 -7.49 -18.36
CA VAL A 10 -10.01 -7.35 -16.90
C VAL A 10 -11.41 -7.68 -16.41
N HIS A 11 -11.52 -8.64 -15.49
CA HIS A 11 -12.75 -8.92 -14.78
C HIS A 11 -12.85 -8.07 -13.51
N LEU A 12 -14.03 -7.51 -13.24
CA LEU A 12 -14.29 -6.72 -12.04
C LEU A 12 -15.20 -7.50 -11.10
N ASP A 13 -14.85 -7.48 -9.82
CA ASP A 13 -15.68 -7.95 -8.72
C ASP A 13 -15.62 -6.93 -7.57
N VAL A 14 -16.43 -7.14 -6.54
CA VAL A 14 -16.60 -6.16 -5.46
C VAL A 14 -16.22 -6.73 -4.10
N ILE A 15 -15.57 -5.90 -3.29
CA ILE A 15 -15.43 -6.05 -1.85
C ILE A 15 -16.16 -4.89 -1.17
N SER A 16 -16.49 -5.05 0.10
CA SER A 16 -17.18 -4.02 0.89
C SER A 16 -16.16 -3.22 1.71
N ASP A 17 -16.38 -1.91 1.81
CA ASP A 17 -15.68 -1.04 2.75
C ASP A 17 -16.46 -0.81 4.05
N GLY A 18 -17.61 -1.49 4.21
CA GLY A 18 -18.54 -1.31 5.33
C GLY A 18 -19.52 -0.14 5.15
N PHE A 19 -19.44 0.60 4.03
CA PHE A 19 -20.28 1.76 3.73
C PHE A 19 -20.95 1.70 2.35
N ASP A 20 -21.24 0.50 1.83
CA ASP A 20 -21.74 0.24 0.47
C ASP A 20 -22.91 1.12 0.00
N GLU A 21 -23.79 1.56 0.91
CA GLU A 21 -24.95 2.40 0.57
C GLU A 21 -24.66 3.90 0.60
N GLN A 22 -23.76 4.33 1.50
CA GLN A 22 -23.57 5.73 1.88
C GLN A 22 -22.26 6.32 1.32
N GLY A 23 -21.32 5.44 0.95
CA GLY A 23 -19.94 5.78 0.61
C GLY A 23 -19.17 6.35 1.79
N PHE A 24 -17.98 6.89 1.52
CA PHE A 24 -17.11 7.47 2.54
C PHE A 24 -17.87 8.48 3.41
N PRO A 25 -17.91 8.31 4.75
CA PRO A 25 -18.74 9.13 5.61
C PRO A 25 -18.24 10.58 5.63
N LYS A 26 -19.04 11.51 5.07
CA LYS A 26 -18.71 12.94 5.05
C LYS A 26 -18.69 13.50 6.47
N GLY A 27 -17.52 13.98 6.93
CA GLY A 27 -17.34 14.48 8.30
C GLY A 27 -17.28 13.36 9.36
N GLY A 28 -17.21 12.09 8.94
CA GLY A 28 -17.01 10.96 9.83
C GLY A 28 -15.57 10.79 10.28
N SER A 29 -15.36 9.97 11.30
CA SER A 29 -14.02 9.62 11.77
C SER A 29 -13.28 8.77 10.74
N SER A 30 -12.09 9.20 10.32
CA SER A 30 -11.22 8.40 9.44
C SER A 30 -10.79 7.10 10.11
N GLU A 31 -10.65 7.07 11.44
CA GLU A 31 -10.37 5.86 12.20
C GLU A 31 -11.50 4.84 12.05
N LEU A 32 -12.75 5.27 12.30
CA LEU A 32 -13.92 4.40 12.14
C LEU A 32 -14.05 3.89 10.69
N TYR A 33 -13.73 4.74 9.70
CA TYR A 33 -13.74 4.29 8.30
C TYR A 33 -12.72 3.18 8.07
N LEU A 34 -11.48 3.35 8.52
CA LEU A 34 -10.42 2.34 8.34
C LEU A 34 -10.72 1.03 9.09
N GLU A 35 -11.26 1.10 10.31
CA GLU A 35 -11.69 -0.09 11.07
C GLU A 35 -12.77 -0.89 10.34
N ASN A 36 -13.76 -0.20 9.77
CA ASN A 36 -14.82 -0.85 8.99
C ASN A 36 -14.31 -1.37 7.65
N LEU A 37 -13.41 -0.64 6.99
CA LEU A 37 -12.76 -1.09 5.76
C LEU A 37 -11.97 -2.37 6.00
N GLU A 38 -11.22 -2.46 7.10
CA GLU A 38 -10.51 -3.68 7.48
C GLU A 38 -11.48 -4.82 7.77
N ALA A 39 -12.50 -4.60 8.60
CA ALA A 39 -13.43 -5.65 9.01
C ALA A 39 -14.28 -6.18 7.84
N ALA A 40 -14.92 -5.28 7.08
CA ALA A 40 -15.77 -5.64 5.94
C ALA A 40 -14.92 -6.10 4.74
N GLY A 41 -13.81 -5.41 4.48
CA GLY A 41 -12.89 -5.72 3.38
C GLY A 41 -12.24 -7.08 3.55
N SER A 42 -11.74 -7.40 4.75
CA SER A 42 -11.12 -8.70 5.00
C SER A 42 -12.11 -9.85 4.79
N LYS A 43 -13.32 -9.71 5.33
CA LYS A 43 -14.38 -10.72 5.19
C LYS A 43 -14.76 -10.93 3.73
N THR A 44 -15.06 -9.84 3.02
CA THR A 44 -15.55 -9.93 1.63
C THR A 44 -14.46 -10.33 0.64
N LEU A 45 -13.20 -9.97 0.90
CA LEU A 45 -12.06 -10.48 0.13
C LEU A 45 -11.86 -11.99 0.34
N ALA A 46 -11.99 -12.50 1.56
CA ALA A 46 -11.92 -13.93 1.83
C ALA A 46 -13.04 -14.70 1.12
N GLU A 47 -14.28 -14.19 1.19
CA GLU A 47 -15.43 -14.74 0.46
C GLU A 47 -15.19 -14.74 -1.05
N LEU A 48 -14.56 -13.69 -1.59
CA LEU A 48 -14.18 -13.60 -2.99
C LEU A 48 -13.18 -14.69 -3.38
N ILE A 49 -12.10 -14.88 -2.61
CA ILE A 49 -11.12 -15.94 -2.87
C ILE A 49 -11.79 -17.33 -2.86
N VAL A 50 -12.68 -17.58 -1.90
CA VAL A 50 -13.45 -18.85 -1.82
C VAL A 50 -14.35 -19.01 -3.05
N LYS A 51 -15.04 -17.95 -3.49
CA LYS A 51 -15.91 -17.98 -4.67
C LYS A 51 -15.15 -18.41 -5.93
N TYR A 52 -13.93 -17.92 -6.14
CA TYR A 52 -13.15 -18.22 -7.34
C TYR A 52 -12.42 -19.57 -7.29
N ARG A 53 -12.19 -20.15 -6.10
CA ARG A 53 -11.45 -21.41 -5.92
C ARG A 53 -11.98 -22.58 -6.75
N SER A 54 -13.28 -22.63 -7.01
CA SER A 54 -13.93 -23.71 -7.78
C SER A 54 -14.21 -23.34 -9.25
N THR A 55 -13.74 -22.18 -9.71
CA THR A 55 -13.91 -21.72 -11.08
C THR A 55 -12.72 -22.11 -11.96
N PRO A 56 -12.82 -22.01 -13.30
CA PRO A 56 -11.66 -22.20 -14.18
C PRO A 56 -10.53 -21.17 -13.98
N TYR A 57 -10.78 -20.11 -13.20
CA TYR A 57 -9.86 -19.00 -12.96
C TYR A 57 -9.72 -18.76 -11.45
N PRO A 58 -9.10 -19.67 -10.69
CA PRO A 58 -8.86 -19.45 -9.27
C PRO A 58 -7.95 -18.23 -9.05
N ILE A 59 -8.09 -17.59 -7.89
CA ILE A 59 -7.20 -16.49 -7.48
C ILE A 59 -5.92 -17.11 -6.91
N ASP A 60 -4.80 -16.93 -7.60
CA ASP A 60 -3.48 -17.43 -7.16
C ASP A 60 -2.66 -16.38 -6.37
N CYS A 61 -2.99 -15.10 -6.55
CA CYS A 61 -2.27 -13.99 -5.93
C CYS A 61 -3.19 -12.82 -5.62
N VAL A 62 -3.01 -12.20 -4.46
CA VAL A 62 -3.59 -10.91 -4.09
C VAL A 62 -2.51 -9.84 -4.20
N ILE A 63 -2.72 -8.86 -5.07
CA ILE A 63 -1.89 -7.65 -5.14
C ILE A 63 -2.63 -6.56 -4.36
N TYR A 64 -1.99 -6.00 -3.35
CA TYR A 64 -2.63 -5.08 -2.41
C TYR A 64 -1.72 -3.90 -2.08
N GLU A 65 -2.32 -2.80 -1.63
CA GLU A 65 -1.57 -1.64 -1.15
C GLU A 65 -1.08 -1.90 0.30
N PRO A 66 0.21 -1.73 0.62
CA PRO A 66 0.80 -2.14 1.89
C PRO A 66 0.19 -1.52 3.15
N PHE A 67 -0.33 -0.30 3.05
CA PHE A 67 -1.04 0.34 4.17
C PHE A 67 -2.40 -0.32 4.49
N LEU A 68 -2.91 -1.20 3.62
CA LEU A 68 -4.02 -2.13 3.87
C LEU A 68 -3.46 -3.52 4.21
N HIS A 69 -2.59 -3.57 5.21
CA HIS A 69 -1.80 -4.76 5.55
C HIS A 69 -2.66 -6.01 5.82
N TRP A 70 -3.90 -5.85 6.27
CA TRP A 70 -4.88 -6.93 6.49
C TRP A 70 -5.17 -7.78 5.25
N ALA A 71 -5.00 -7.23 4.04
CA ALA A 71 -5.20 -7.97 2.80
C ALA A 71 -4.17 -9.11 2.65
N LEU A 72 -2.96 -8.95 3.20
CA LEU A 72 -1.96 -10.02 3.22
C LEU A 72 -2.39 -11.17 4.12
N ASP A 73 -2.97 -10.88 5.27
CA ASP A 73 -3.42 -11.91 6.21
C ASP A 73 -4.49 -12.78 5.55
N VAL A 74 -5.47 -12.14 4.90
CA VAL A 74 -6.51 -12.84 4.12
C VAL A 74 -5.92 -13.72 3.02
N ALA A 75 -4.91 -13.22 2.29
CA ALA A 75 -4.23 -13.98 1.25
C ALA A 75 -3.52 -15.22 1.82
N LYS A 76 -2.73 -15.04 2.88
CA LYS A 76 -1.96 -16.13 3.51
C LYS A 76 -2.86 -17.16 4.17
N ASP A 77 -3.91 -16.75 4.86
CA ASP A 77 -4.90 -17.65 5.45
C ASP A 77 -5.65 -18.47 4.40
N SER A 78 -5.80 -17.92 3.19
CA SER A 78 -6.40 -18.61 2.04
C SER A 78 -5.41 -19.48 1.27
N GLY A 79 -4.12 -19.47 1.64
CA GLY A 79 -3.05 -20.20 0.96
C GLY A 79 -2.69 -19.65 -0.42
N VAL A 80 -2.98 -18.37 -0.69
CA VAL A 80 -2.65 -17.70 -1.96
C VAL A 80 -1.47 -16.76 -1.77
N MET A 81 -0.78 -16.43 -2.86
CA MET A 81 0.35 -15.50 -2.80
C MET A 81 -0.14 -14.09 -2.45
N GLY A 82 0.72 -13.32 -1.80
CA GLY A 82 0.51 -11.89 -1.51
C GLY A 82 1.64 -11.05 -2.08
N ALA A 83 1.29 -10.03 -2.85
CA ALA A 83 2.23 -9.05 -3.39
C ALA A 83 1.88 -7.65 -2.91
N ALA A 84 2.79 -7.05 -2.17
CA ALA A 84 2.71 -5.65 -1.74
C ALA A 84 3.02 -4.75 -2.92
N PHE A 85 2.12 -3.82 -3.27
CA PHE A 85 2.31 -2.86 -4.35
C PHE A 85 2.39 -1.44 -3.78
N PHE A 86 3.59 -0.85 -3.75
CA PHE A 86 3.81 0.50 -3.24
C PHE A 86 3.53 1.53 -4.34
N THR A 87 2.58 2.43 -4.08
CA THR A 87 2.22 3.52 -5.01
C THR A 87 2.95 4.83 -4.74
N GLN A 88 3.67 4.92 -3.62
CA GLN A 88 4.44 6.11 -3.23
C GLN A 88 5.89 6.03 -3.76
N PRO A 89 6.60 7.18 -3.86
CA PRO A 89 8.03 7.16 -4.13
C PRO A 89 8.79 6.39 -3.04
N CYS A 90 9.85 5.64 -3.40
CA CYS A 90 10.64 4.86 -2.44
C CYS A 90 11.15 5.71 -1.29
N VAL A 91 11.52 6.97 -1.54
CA VAL A 91 12.01 7.87 -0.50
C VAL A 91 10.98 8.12 0.61
N VAL A 92 9.69 8.22 0.26
CA VAL A 92 8.61 8.43 1.23
C VAL A 92 8.40 7.17 2.07
N ASP A 93 8.33 6.03 1.41
CA ASP A 93 8.23 4.72 2.05
C ASP A 93 9.40 4.46 3.00
N TYR A 94 10.62 4.83 2.59
CA TYR A 94 11.81 4.68 3.41
C TYR A 94 11.81 5.57 4.66
N ILE A 95 11.27 6.78 4.56
CA ILE A 95 11.08 7.66 5.73
C ILE A 95 10.14 6.99 6.74
N TYR A 96 9.00 6.47 6.29
CA TYR A 96 8.07 5.76 7.18
C TYR A 96 8.68 4.48 7.76
N TYR A 97 9.45 3.73 6.97
CA TYR A 97 10.18 2.56 7.43
C TYR A 97 11.12 2.89 8.60
N ASN A 98 11.93 3.96 8.47
CA ASN A 98 12.85 4.40 9.52
C ASN A 98 12.10 4.82 10.80
N ILE A 99 10.94 5.46 10.67
CA ILE A 99 10.12 5.84 11.82
C ILE A 99 9.54 4.61 12.52
N GLN A 100 8.92 3.70 11.76
CA GLN A 100 8.30 2.49 12.31
C GLN A 100 9.32 1.61 13.04
N HIS A 101 10.55 1.52 12.53
CA HIS A 101 11.63 0.73 13.13
C HIS A 101 12.43 1.50 14.20
N GLY A 102 12.04 2.73 14.54
CA GLY A 102 12.70 3.55 15.56
C GLY A 102 14.08 4.09 15.17
N LEU A 103 14.46 4.00 13.90
CA LEU A 103 15.70 4.53 13.34
C LEU A 103 15.63 6.06 13.16
N LEU A 104 14.41 6.60 13.01
CA LEU A 104 14.11 8.03 13.02
C LEU A 104 13.07 8.33 14.10
N SER A 105 13.41 9.15 15.08
CA SER A 105 12.50 9.50 16.19
C SER A 105 11.64 10.72 15.87
N LEU A 106 10.40 10.69 16.37
CA LEU A 106 9.46 11.82 16.31
C LEU A 106 9.29 12.47 17.71
N PRO A 107 9.01 13.78 17.78
CA PRO A 107 9.02 14.74 16.67
C PRO A 107 10.45 14.98 16.17
N ILE A 108 10.59 15.35 14.90
CA ILE A 108 11.88 15.76 14.34
C ILE A 108 12.24 17.12 14.92
N THR A 109 13.29 17.16 15.76
CA THR A 109 13.71 18.38 16.47
C THR A 109 14.90 19.09 15.82
N LEU A 110 15.60 18.43 14.90
CA LEU A 110 16.80 18.93 14.25
C LEU A 110 16.68 18.84 12.72
N ALA A 111 17.10 19.90 12.04
CA ALA A 111 17.22 19.98 10.60
C ALA A 111 18.63 20.49 10.21
N PRO A 112 19.22 20.02 9.09
CA PRO A 112 18.65 19.02 8.19
C PRO A 112 18.62 17.61 8.80
N VAL A 113 17.63 16.82 8.40
CA VAL A 113 17.44 15.42 8.80
C VAL A 113 18.39 14.55 8.01
N SER A 114 19.17 13.73 8.71
CA SER A 114 20.06 12.75 8.09
C SER A 114 19.47 11.35 8.23
N ILE A 115 19.17 10.73 7.10
CA ILE A 115 18.75 9.33 7.00
C ILE A 115 19.80 8.63 6.13
N PRO A 116 20.42 7.52 6.59
CA PRO A 116 21.42 6.80 5.80
C PRO A 116 20.90 6.48 4.40
N GLY A 117 21.64 6.86 3.36
CA GLY A 117 21.23 6.59 1.97
C GLY A 117 20.33 7.63 1.32
N LEU A 118 19.96 8.68 2.05
CA LEU A 118 19.27 9.84 1.51
C LEU A 118 20.17 11.08 1.57
N PRO A 119 19.95 12.06 0.67
CA PRO A 119 20.50 13.39 0.87
C PRO A 119 19.97 13.99 2.18
N LEU A 120 20.66 15.01 2.68
CA LEU A 120 20.17 15.80 3.81
C LEU A 120 18.80 16.42 3.44
N LEU A 121 17.79 16.16 4.26
CA LEU A 121 16.42 16.62 4.05
C LEU A 121 16.10 17.79 4.98
N GLU A 122 15.49 18.85 4.47
CA GLU A 122 14.96 19.92 5.30
C GLU A 122 13.62 19.49 5.93
N SER A 123 13.19 20.15 7.01
CA SER A 123 11.89 19.84 7.64
C SER A 123 10.71 19.96 6.67
N ARG A 124 10.83 20.81 5.63
CA ARG A 124 9.82 21.01 4.59
C ARG A 124 9.73 19.87 3.57
N ASP A 125 10.77 19.05 3.48
CA ASP A 125 10.86 17.92 2.56
C ASP A 125 10.20 16.66 3.15
N MET A 126 9.87 16.70 4.45
CA MET A 126 9.22 15.60 5.16
C MET A 126 7.74 15.49 4.74
N PRO A 127 7.18 14.26 4.71
CA PRO A 127 5.74 14.06 4.56
C PRO A 127 4.92 14.91 5.54
N SER A 128 3.77 15.42 5.08
CA SER A 128 2.94 16.37 5.84
C SER A 128 2.53 15.85 7.22
N PHE A 129 2.31 14.55 7.36
CA PHE A 129 1.98 13.88 8.63
C PHE A 129 3.09 14.04 9.69
N ILE A 130 4.34 14.22 9.25
CA ILE A 130 5.52 14.46 10.10
C ILE A 130 5.74 15.96 10.28
N GLY A 131 5.63 16.74 9.20
CA GLY A 131 5.84 18.20 9.22
C GLY A 131 4.76 18.97 9.99
N VAL A 132 3.56 18.39 10.14
CA VAL A 132 2.44 18.92 10.94
C VAL A 132 1.98 17.85 11.93
N PRO A 133 2.65 17.73 13.10
CA PRO A 133 2.36 16.70 14.08
C PRO A 133 0.88 16.69 14.51
N GLY A 134 0.29 15.50 14.60
CA GLY A 134 -1.12 15.32 14.97
C GLY A 134 -2.12 15.57 13.83
N SER A 135 -1.65 15.94 12.64
CA SER A 135 -2.52 15.96 11.45
C SER A 135 -2.88 14.53 11.04
N TYR A 136 -4.17 14.30 10.77
CA TYR A 136 -4.70 13.04 10.24
C TYR A 136 -4.18 11.77 10.96
N PRO A 137 -4.37 11.64 12.29
CA PRO A 137 -3.71 10.61 13.10
C PRO A 137 -4.01 9.18 12.63
N ALA A 138 -5.24 8.92 12.17
CA ALA A 138 -5.64 7.62 11.64
C ALA A 138 -4.86 7.24 10.36
N TYR A 139 -4.75 8.16 9.39
CA TYR A 139 -3.97 7.91 8.17
C TYR A 139 -2.47 7.85 8.44
N PHE A 140 -1.98 8.63 9.39
CA PHE A 140 -0.58 8.55 9.77
C PHE A 140 -0.25 7.18 10.38
N LYS A 141 -1.09 6.68 11.29
CA LYS A 141 -0.97 5.31 11.82
C LYS A 141 -1.01 4.26 10.69
N MET A 142 -1.98 4.37 9.79
CA MET A 142 -2.13 3.48 8.63
C MET A 142 -0.85 3.42 7.76
N LEU A 143 -0.20 4.57 7.50
CA LEU A 143 1.05 4.63 6.75
C LEU A 143 2.24 4.05 7.53
N LEU A 144 2.32 4.28 8.85
CA LEU A 144 3.36 3.66 9.66
C LEU A 144 3.21 2.15 9.75
N ASP A 145 2.00 1.61 9.68
CA ASP A 145 1.74 0.17 9.76
C ASP A 145 2.01 -0.57 8.43
N GLN A 146 2.41 0.14 7.35
CA GLN A 146 2.58 -0.43 6.01
C GLN A 146 3.70 -1.49 5.90
N PHE A 147 4.66 -1.54 6.83
CA PHE A 147 5.68 -2.59 6.90
C PHE A 147 5.48 -3.58 8.06
N SER A 148 4.31 -3.58 8.71
CA SER A 148 4.03 -4.45 9.86
C SER A 148 4.11 -5.95 9.55
N ASN A 149 3.87 -6.36 8.31
CA ASN A 149 3.86 -7.76 7.87
C ASN A 149 4.55 -8.00 6.53
N THR A 150 5.39 -7.05 6.07
CA THR A 150 6.06 -7.14 4.75
C THR A 150 7.13 -8.23 4.69
N ASP A 151 7.57 -8.79 5.81
CA ASP A 151 8.45 -9.95 5.86
C ASP A 151 7.78 -11.21 5.26
N ARG A 152 6.44 -11.29 5.36
CA ARG A 152 5.62 -12.44 4.91
C ARG A 152 5.22 -12.39 3.45
N VAL A 153 5.37 -11.26 2.75
CA VAL A 153 4.96 -11.12 1.33
C VAL A 153 5.77 -12.02 0.43
N ASP A 154 5.22 -12.40 -0.72
CA ASP A 154 5.95 -13.18 -1.73
C ASP A 154 6.70 -12.25 -2.70
N TYR A 155 6.11 -11.09 -2.99
CA TYR A 155 6.69 -10.07 -3.86
C TYR A 155 6.47 -8.68 -3.30
N ILE A 156 7.42 -7.79 -3.58
CA ILE A 156 7.24 -6.35 -3.41
C ILE A 156 7.36 -5.69 -4.77
N LEU A 157 6.31 -4.97 -5.14
CA LEU A 157 6.17 -4.26 -6.38
C LEU A 157 6.19 -2.76 -6.06
N ILE A 158 6.98 -1.99 -6.79
CA ILE A 158 7.10 -0.55 -6.53
C ILE A 158 6.81 0.21 -7.82
N ASN A 159 5.89 1.18 -7.73
CA ASN A 159 5.57 2.10 -8.81
C ASN A 159 6.63 3.21 -8.94
N THR A 160 7.85 2.80 -9.27
CA THR A 160 8.99 3.69 -9.53
C THR A 160 9.79 3.21 -10.74
N PHE A 161 10.69 4.05 -11.23
CA PHE A 161 11.66 3.68 -12.24
C PHE A 161 13.04 3.58 -11.62
N TYR A 162 13.70 2.44 -11.81
CA TYR A 162 14.97 2.11 -11.15
C TYR A 162 16.02 3.22 -11.23
N LYS A 163 16.16 3.89 -12.38
CA LYS A 163 17.14 4.97 -12.57
C LYS A 163 16.90 6.20 -11.67
N LEU A 164 15.70 6.39 -11.11
CA LEU A 164 15.40 7.51 -10.22
C LEU A 164 15.86 7.24 -8.80
N GLU A 165 15.59 6.02 -8.31
CA GLU A 165 15.70 5.67 -6.89
C GLU A 165 16.59 4.43 -6.70
N ALA A 166 17.59 4.28 -7.58
CA ALA A 166 18.46 3.09 -7.62
C ALA A 166 19.12 2.83 -6.26
N GLU A 167 19.60 3.87 -5.58
CA GLU A 167 20.22 3.74 -4.26
C GLU A 167 19.24 3.14 -3.24
N LEU A 168 18.00 3.63 -3.19
CA LEU A 168 16.99 3.12 -2.27
C LEU A 168 16.54 1.69 -2.61
N ILE A 169 16.39 1.40 -3.89
CA ILE A 169 16.03 0.04 -4.35
C ILE A 169 17.16 -0.95 -4.03
N LEU A 170 18.41 -0.50 -4.08
CA LEU A 170 19.59 -1.31 -3.73
C LEU A 170 19.82 -1.43 -2.23
N MET A 171 19.33 -0.49 -1.41
CA MET A 171 19.63 -0.40 0.03
C MET A 171 18.87 -1.39 0.92
N GLN A 172 18.44 -2.55 0.41
CA GLN A 172 17.80 -3.62 1.20
C GLN A 172 16.56 -3.19 2.01
N ILE A 173 16.01 -1.99 1.76
CA ILE A 173 14.69 -1.56 2.27
C ILE A 173 13.65 -2.61 1.86
N ILE A 174 13.92 -3.29 0.74
CA ILE A 174 13.00 -4.19 0.11
C ILE A 174 13.80 -5.41 -0.34
N SER A 175 13.47 -6.54 0.29
CA SER A 175 13.98 -7.92 0.13
C SER A 175 14.39 -8.33 -1.31
N ASP A 176 15.06 -9.47 -1.48
CA ASP A 176 15.26 -10.14 -2.79
C ASP A 176 13.95 -10.36 -3.59
N LYS A 177 12.81 -10.15 -2.93
CA LYS A 177 11.44 -10.18 -3.45
C LYS A 177 11.04 -8.92 -4.24
N THR A 178 11.91 -7.90 -4.35
CA THR A 178 11.59 -6.59 -4.95
C THR A 178 11.61 -6.57 -6.46
N LYS A 179 10.62 -5.93 -7.08
CA LYS A 179 10.57 -5.60 -8.51
C LYS A 179 10.05 -4.17 -8.73
N ALA A 180 10.86 -3.32 -9.37
CA ALA A 180 10.42 -2.02 -9.85
C ALA A 180 9.63 -2.19 -11.16
N LEU A 181 8.42 -1.63 -11.23
CA LEU A 181 7.51 -1.82 -12.37
C LEU A 181 7.60 -0.75 -13.46
N GLY A 182 8.38 0.32 -13.26
CA GLY A 182 8.44 1.44 -14.21
C GLY A 182 7.16 2.28 -14.19
N ARG A 183 6.99 3.15 -15.19
CA ARG A 183 5.84 4.06 -15.26
C ARG A 183 4.57 3.28 -15.62
N ILE A 184 3.59 3.25 -14.72
CA ILE A 184 2.24 2.75 -15.01
C ILE A 184 1.43 3.89 -15.63
N ALA A 185 1.57 4.06 -16.94
CA ALA A 185 0.67 4.90 -17.75
C ALA A 185 0.16 4.05 -18.92
N PRO A 186 -1.10 4.22 -19.35
CA PRO A 186 -1.55 3.59 -20.58
C PRO A 186 -0.64 4.02 -21.73
N ASP A 187 -0.36 3.09 -22.64
CA ASP A 187 0.36 3.42 -23.86
C ASP A 187 -0.33 4.60 -24.54
N PRO A 188 0.42 5.59 -25.04
CA PRO A 188 -0.18 6.66 -25.82
C PRO A 188 -0.95 6.01 -26.98
N PRO A 189 -2.14 6.54 -27.33
CA PRO A 189 -2.88 6.01 -28.47
C PRO A 189 -1.95 5.99 -29.69
N LEU A 190 -1.94 4.85 -30.40
CA LEU A 190 -1.20 4.72 -31.65
C LEU A 190 -1.61 5.88 -32.55
N ILE A 191 -0.66 6.78 -32.83
CA ILE A 191 -0.87 7.87 -33.79
C ILE A 191 -0.93 7.20 -35.17
N PRO A 192 -1.99 7.43 -35.97
CA PRO A 192 -2.14 6.81 -37.29
C PRO A 192 -1.07 7.24 -38.29
#